data_AF-A0A2M8CVH2-F1
#
_entry.id   AF-A0A2M8CVH2-F1
#
_cell.length_a   1.000
_cell.length_b   1.000
_cell.length_c   1.000
_cell.angle_alpha   90.00
_cell.angle_beta   90.00
_cell.angle_gamma   90.00
#
_symmetry.space_group_name_H-M   'P 1'
#
loop_
_entity.id
_entity.type
_entity.pdbx_description
1 polymer ?
#
loop_
_entity_poly.entity_id
_entity_poly.type
_entity_poly.pdbx_seq_one_letter_code
_entity_poly.pdbx_strand_id
1 'polypeptide(L)'
;MRTIVDIPEDQVKALDLLGKKDEVSRAELVRRAVDMYLESQKTAAAGATEKYFGFLDDSPEAFEGMDSLGYEQNIRSEWDQRDEKNRYWGLHEKEQAPFAHKIDKDTIL
;
A
#
# COMPACT_ATOMS: atom_id res chain seq x y z
N MET A 1 0.96 0.25 -5.69
CA MET A 1 0.46 -1.10 -5.98
C MET A 1 0.87 -1.48 -7.40
N ARG A 2 1.13 -2.76 -7.70
CA ARG A 2 1.42 -3.26 -9.06
C ARG A 2 0.23 -4.05 -9.58
N THR A 3 -0.22 -3.73 -10.79
CA THR A 3 -1.33 -4.43 -11.46
C THR A 3 -0.85 -4.88 -12.83
N ILE A 4 -1.29 -6.05 -13.27
CA ILE A 4 -1.07 -6.57 -14.63
C ILE A 4 -2.36 -6.34 -15.40
N VAL A 5 -2.26 -5.70 -16.56
CA VAL A 5 -3.39 -5.39 -17.44
C VAL A 5 -3.02 -5.76 -18.86
N ASP A 6 -3.95 -6.40 -19.55
CA ASP A 6 -3.78 -6.74 -20.97
C ASP A 6 -4.15 -5.53 -21.82
N ILE A 7 -3.20 -5.07 -22.62
CA ILE A 7 -3.36 -3.92 -23.51
C ILE A 7 -2.98 -4.38 -24.93
N PRO A 8 -3.80 -4.07 -25.95
CA PRO A 8 -3.47 -4.35 -27.34
C PRO A 8 -2.11 -3.77 -27.76
N GLU A 9 -1.35 -4.53 -28.57
CA GLU A 9 0.01 -4.20 -28.98
C GLU A 9 0.12 -2.85 -29.71
N ASP A 10 -0.89 -2.49 -30.49
CA ASP A 10 -1.01 -1.20 -31.18
C ASP A 10 -1.11 -0.03 -30.19
N GLN A 11 -1.85 -0.21 -29.11
CA GLN A 11 -1.98 0.81 -28.05
C GLN A 11 -0.69 0.94 -27.24
N VAL A 12 0.03 -0.15 -26.96
CA VAL A 12 1.34 -0.09 -26.30
C VAL A 12 2.33 0.73 -27.14
N LYS A 13 2.36 0.51 -28.46
CA LYS A 13 3.21 1.29 -29.37
C LYS A 13 2.85 2.77 -29.39
N ALA A 14 1.55 3.10 -29.38
CA ALA A 14 1.10 4.49 -29.29
C ALA A 14 1.54 5.15 -27.98
N LEU A 15 1.43 4.44 -26.86
CA LEU A 15 1.90 4.93 -25.55
C LEU A 15 3.42 5.13 -25.51
N ASP A 16 4.20 4.27 -26.15
CA ASP A 16 5.66 4.45 -26.26
C ASP A 16 6.03 5.70 -27.05
N LEU A 17 5.32 5.99 -28.14
CA LEU A 17 5.55 7.21 -28.93
C LEU A 17 5.18 8.47 -28.15
N LEU A 18 4.04 8.44 -27.44
CA LEU A 18 3.61 9.53 -26.57
C LEU A 18 4.59 9.76 -25.42
N GLY A 19 5.06 8.69 -24.78
CA GLY A 19 5.99 8.79 -23.66
C GLY A 19 7.32 9.41 -24.07
N LYS A 20 7.81 9.09 -25.27
CA LYS A 20 9.01 9.73 -25.84
C LYS A 20 8.79 11.21 -26.16
N LYS A 21 7.62 11.55 -26.71
CA LYS A 21 7.29 12.95 -27.06
C LYS A 21 7.19 13.84 -25.82
N ASP A 22 6.56 13.31 -24.76
CA ASP A 22 6.25 14.08 -23.55
C ASP A 22 7.31 13.88 -22.45
N GLU A 23 8.41 13.18 -22.75
CA GLU A 23 9.51 12.84 -21.83
C GLU A 23 9.06 12.18 -20.51
N VAL A 24 8.02 11.37 -20.57
CA VAL A 24 7.46 10.65 -19.42
C VAL A 24 7.45 9.15 -19.63
N SER A 25 7.52 8.40 -18.53
CA SER A 25 7.42 6.94 -18.58
C SER A 25 6.04 6.49 -19.07
N ARG A 26 5.98 5.36 -19.77
CA ARG A 26 4.69 4.71 -20.13
C ARG A 26 3.76 4.53 -18.93
N ALA A 27 4.30 4.12 -17.78
CA ALA A 27 3.52 3.90 -16.57
C ALA A 27 2.86 5.19 -16.07
N GLU A 28 3.50 6.34 -16.28
CA GLU A 28 2.94 7.65 -15.93
C GLU A 28 1.78 8.02 -16.84
N LEU A 29 1.90 7.77 -18.15
CA LEU A 29 0.79 7.98 -19.08
C LEU A 29 -0.43 7.12 -18.72
N VAL A 30 -0.21 5.86 -18.33
CA VAL A 30 -1.29 4.97 -17.88
C VAL A 30 -1.94 5.52 -16.61
N ARG A 31 -1.16 5.98 -15.62
CA ARG A 31 -1.72 6.61 -14.41
C ARG A 31 -2.59 7.82 -14.75
N ARG A 32 -2.08 8.75 -15.58
CA ARG A 32 -2.84 9.93 -16.01
C ARG A 32 -4.12 9.56 -16.75
N ALA A 33 -4.08 8.56 -17.62
CA ALA A 33 -5.26 8.10 -18.34
C ALA A 33 -6.31 7.53 -17.38
N VAL A 34 -5.89 6.76 -16.36
CA VAL A 34 -6.79 6.25 -15.32
C VAL A 34 -7.38 7.40 -14.50
N ASP A 35 -6.57 8.36 -14.06
CA ASP A 35 -7.04 9.52 -13.31
C ASP A 35 -8.06 10.34 -14.11
N MET A 36 -7.74 10.65 -15.37
CA MET A 36 -8.65 11.36 -16.27
C MET A 36 -9.96 10.60 -16.50
N TYR A 37 -9.89 9.29 -16.66
CA TYR A 37 -11.09 8.46 -16.81
C TYR A 37 -11.95 8.51 -15.55
N LEU A 38 -11.36 8.33 -14.36
CA LEU A 38 -12.08 8.39 -13.10
C LEU A 38 -12.70 9.77 -12.85
N GLU A 39 -11.98 10.86 -13.09
CA GLU A 39 -12.53 12.22 -12.99
C GLU A 39 -13.73 12.43 -13.91
N SER A 40 -13.67 11.92 -15.15
CA SER A 40 -14.82 11.99 -16.07
C SER A 40 -16.03 11.19 -15.62
N GLN A 41 -15.85 10.18 -14.77
CA GLN A 41 -16.93 9.38 -14.19
C GLN A 41 -17.44 9.97 -12.87
N LYS A 42 -16.66 10.82 -12.18
CA LYS A 42 -17.11 11.44 -10.91
C LYS A 42 -18.36 12.29 -11.10
N THR A 43 -18.52 12.98 -12.24
CA THR A 43 -19.76 13.69 -12.57
C THR A 43 -20.97 12.76 -12.77
N ALA A 44 -20.76 11.49 -13.14
CA ALA A 44 -21.81 10.48 -13.26
C ALA A 44 -22.08 9.74 -11.93
N ALA A 45 -21.08 9.63 -11.05
CA ALA A 45 -21.14 8.89 -9.78
C ALA A 45 -21.30 9.79 -8.53
N ALA A 46 -21.28 11.12 -8.67
CA ALA A 46 -21.39 12.08 -7.56
C ALA A 46 -22.61 11.86 -6.66
N GLY A 47 -23.68 11.23 -7.16
CA GLY A 47 -24.85 10.89 -6.34
C GLY A 47 -24.68 9.66 -5.43
N ALA A 48 -23.71 8.78 -5.68
CA ALA A 48 -23.61 7.48 -4.99
C ALA A 48 -22.50 7.45 -3.92
N THR A 49 -21.35 8.06 -4.18
CA THR A 49 -20.17 7.93 -3.29
C THR A 49 -20.11 8.95 -2.16
N GLU A 50 -20.67 10.16 -2.34
CA GLU A 50 -20.74 11.17 -1.26
C GLU A 50 -21.58 10.67 -0.07
N LYS A 51 -22.48 9.71 -0.30
CA LYS A 51 -23.30 9.10 0.76
C LYS A 51 -22.52 8.22 1.74
N TYR A 52 -21.31 7.77 1.36
CA TYR A 52 -20.51 6.85 2.18
C TYR A 52 -19.32 7.53 2.89
N PHE A 53 -18.83 8.65 2.36
CA PHE A 53 -17.85 9.50 3.07
C PHE A 53 -18.60 10.35 4.11
N GLY A 54 -18.80 9.78 5.29
CA GLY A 54 -19.48 10.44 6.42
C GLY A 54 -20.38 9.51 7.23
N PHE A 55 -20.72 8.32 6.70
CA PHE A 55 -21.52 7.34 7.46
C PHE A 55 -20.78 6.78 8.69
N LEU A 56 -19.44 6.86 8.70
CA LEU A 56 -18.63 6.46 9.85
C LEU A 56 -18.57 7.50 10.98
N ASP A 57 -18.94 8.76 10.74
CA ASP A 57 -18.68 9.85 11.70
C ASP A 57 -19.70 9.85 12.85
N ASP A 58 -20.96 9.49 12.56
CA ASP A 58 -22.08 9.52 13.52
C ASP A 58 -22.63 8.13 13.87
N SER A 59 -21.89 7.06 13.58
CA SER A 59 -22.30 5.68 13.81
C SER A 59 -21.55 5.06 15.00
N PRO A 60 -22.04 5.25 16.25
CA PRO A 60 -21.48 4.58 17.42
C PRO A 60 -21.57 3.04 17.32
N GLU A 61 -22.40 2.53 16.42
CA GLU A 61 -22.58 1.09 16.17
C GLU A 61 -21.47 0.50 15.28
N ALA A 62 -20.80 1.30 14.44
CA ALA A 62 -19.81 0.80 13.48
C ALA A 62 -18.45 0.46 14.10
N PHE A 63 -18.08 1.12 15.20
CA PHE A 63 -16.78 0.94 15.90
C PHE A 63 -16.94 0.78 17.42
N GLU A 64 -18.12 0.39 17.92
CA GLU A 64 -18.43 0.39 19.37
C GLU A 64 -18.16 1.75 20.04
N GLY A 65 -18.35 2.85 19.28
CA GLY A 65 -18.05 4.22 19.72
C GLY A 65 -16.55 4.55 19.79
N MET A 66 -15.67 3.71 19.26
CA MET A 66 -14.22 3.96 19.20
C MET A 66 -13.85 4.81 17.99
N ASP A 67 -13.01 5.83 18.17
CA ASP A 67 -12.48 6.60 17.05
C ASP A 67 -11.50 5.75 16.19
N SER A 68 -11.24 6.18 14.95
CA SER A 68 -10.41 5.42 14.01
C SER A 68 -8.97 5.21 14.50
N LEU A 69 -8.43 6.13 15.30
CA LEU A 69 -7.08 6.04 15.85
C LEU A 69 -7.03 5.03 17.00
N GLY A 70 -8.03 5.03 17.86
CA GLY A 70 -8.23 4.05 18.93
C GLY A 70 -8.41 2.65 18.36
N TYR A 71 -9.15 2.50 17.26
CA TYR A 71 -9.33 1.22 16.59
C TYR A 71 -8.01 0.68 16.01
N GLU A 72 -7.22 1.53 15.35
CA GLU A 72 -5.88 1.15 14.86
C GLU A 72 -4.97 0.72 16.02
N GLN A 73 -4.95 1.50 17.10
CA GLN A 73 -4.15 1.20 18.29
C GLN A 73 -4.57 -0.12 18.94
N ASN A 74 -5.86 -0.40 19.03
CA ASN A 74 -6.39 -1.64 19.59
C ASN A 74 -5.91 -2.87 18.79
N ILE A 75 -6.03 -2.83 17.45
CA ILE A 75 -5.54 -3.91 16.58
C ILE A 75 -4.02 -4.09 16.72
N ARG A 76 -3.26 -2.99 16.85
CA ARG A 76 -1.79 -3.03 16.95
C ARG A 76 -1.29 -3.44 18.33
N SER A 77 -2.11 -3.31 19.37
CA SER A 77 -1.76 -3.73 20.73
C SER A 77 -1.45 -5.23 20.84
N GLU A 78 -2.01 -6.05 19.96
CA GLU A 78 -1.69 -7.49 19.89
C GLU A 78 -0.23 -7.76 19.50
N TRP A 79 0.40 -6.84 18.76
CA TRP A 79 1.80 -6.97 18.35
C TRP A 79 2.75 -6.60 19.49
N ASP A 80 2.42 -5.59 20.28
CA ASP A 80 3.18 -5.23 21.49
C ASP A 80 3.15 -6.35 22.53
N GLN A 81 2.00 -7.02 22.68
CA GLN A 81 1.84 -8.18 23.56
C GLN A 81 2.63 -9.39 23.05
N ARG A 82 2.71 -9.60 21.73
CA ARG A 82 3.56 -10.63 21.12
C ARG A 82 5.04 -10.37 21.42
N ASP A 83 5.48 -9.12 21.32
CA ASP A 83 6.88 -8.74 21.58
C ASP A 83 7.24 -8.81 23.07
N GLU A 84 6.31 -8.52 23.99
CA GLU A 84 6.48 -8.81 25.42
C GLU A 84 6.55 -10.31 25.72
N LYS A 85 5.70 -11.12 25.08
CA LYS A 85 5.73 -12.58 25.26
C LYS A 85 7.00 -13.22 24.67
N ASN A 86 7.53 -12.66 23.57
CA ASN A 86 8.81 -13.05 22.99
C ASN A 86 10.02 -12.58 23.80
N ARG A 87 9.91 -11.49 24.59
CA ARG A 87 10.98 -11.05 25.51
C ARG A 87 11.28 -12.09 26.60
N TYR A 88 10.31 -12.92 26.99
CA TYR A 88 10.52 -14.02 27.94
C TYR A 88 11.15 -15.29 27.33
N TRP A 89 11.15 -15.41 25.99
CA TRP A 89 11.81 -16.53 25.29
C TRP A 89 13.26 -16.20 24.86
N GLY A 90 13.78 -15.03 25.23
CA GLY A 90 15.12 -14.56 24.90
C GLY A 90 16.26 -14.95 25.86
N LEU A 91 16.13 -16.00 26.67
CA LEU A 91 17.21 -16.48 27.57
C LEU A 91 17.83 -17.83 27.19
N HIS A 92 17.70 -18.27 25.94
CA HIS A 92 18.51 -19.36 25.40
C HIS A 92 19.38 -18.88 24.23
N GLU A 93 20.34 -18.01 24.57
CA GLU A 93 21.35 -17.42 23.68
C GLU A 93 22.40 -18.42 23.15
N LYS A 94 22.05 -19.70 22.93
CA LYS A 94 23.02 -20.68 22.44
C LYS A 94 22.63 -21.53 21.24
N GLU A 95 21.41 -21.45 20.70
CA GLU A 95 21.01 -22.40 19.63
C GLU A 95 20.31 -21.82 18.39
N GLN A 96 20.20 -20.51 18.20
CA GLN A 96 19.54 -19.97 17.00
C GLN A 96 20.38 -18.95 16.24
N ALA A 97 21.27 -19.44 15.37
CA ALA A 97 21.37 -19.01 13.96
C ALA A 97 22.55 -19.74 13.25
N PRO A 98 22.32 -20.66 12.29
CA PRO A 98 23.39 -21.18 11.44
C PRO A 98 23.74 -20.25 10.25
N PHE A 99 23.16 -19.05 10.16
CA PHE A 99 23.32 -18.18 8.99
C PHE A 99 23.79 -16.76 9.35
N ALA A 100 24.84 -16.65 10.15
CA ALA A 100 25.63 -15.43 10.20
C ALA A 100 26.59 -15.44 8.99
N HIS A 101 26.18 -14.83 7.88
CA HIS A 101 27.11 -14.54 6.79
C HIS A 101 28.09 -13.47 7.29
N LYS A 102 29.33 -13.89 7.58
CA LYS A 102 30.43 -12.98 7.87
C LYS A 102 30.69 -12.15 6.60
N ILE A 103 30.26 -10.90 6.60
CA ILE A 103 30.77 -9.92 5.65
C ILE A 103 32.14 -9.51 6.17
N ASP A 104 33.18 -10.00 5.50
CA ASP A 104 34.55 -9.60 5.75
C ASP A 104 34.73 -8.14 5.29
N LYS A 105 35.20 -7.28 6.18
CA LYS A 105 35.30 -5.83 5.92
C LYS A 105 36.57 -5.44 5.17
N ASP A 106 37.41 -6.41 4.78
CA ASP A 106 38.69 -6.15 4.12
C ASP A 106 38.65 -6.29 2.58
N THR A 107 37.48 -6.23 1.94
CA THR A 107 37.34 -6.34 0.46
C THR A 107 36.76 -5.10 -0.21
N ILE A 108 37.08 -3.90 0.27
CA ILE A 108 36.90 -2.68 -0.55
C ILE A 108 38.18 -1.84 -0.45
N LEU A 109 38.92 -1.85 -1.56
CA LEU A 109 40.08 -0.99 -1.86
C LEU A 109 39.71 0.49 -1.79
#